data_AF-A0A349CV50-F1
#
_entry.id   AF-A0A349CV50-F1
#
_cell.length_a   1.000
_cell.length_b   1.000
_cell.length_c   1.000
_cell.angle_alpha   90.00
_cell.angle_beta   90.00
_cell.angle_gamma   90.00
#
_symmetry.space_group_name_H-M   'P 1'
#
loop_
_entity.id
_entity.type
_entity.pdbx_description
1 polymer ?
#
loop_
_entity_poly.entity_id
_entity_poly.type
_entity_poly.pdbx_seq_one_letter_code
_entity_poly.pdbx_strand_id
1 'polypeptide(L)'
;SIQVNLTGSAGQSFGAFLPAGITLRLEGDSNDYVGKGLSGGKVVVRPPRAATFDPSQNVIAGNVIGYGATRGSLFLGGVVGERFLVRNSGASAVVEGVGDHALEYMTGGLAVILGTTGRNLGAGMSGGTAYVYRLDESQVNRDALATGELQLGELGSGDAEILRDLLEQHVAETGSALAKAMLDDFDNEISHFVRVLPRDYAAVLQTRQDAVDQGLDPDGDIVWSRILEVTGG
;
A
#
# COMPACT_ATOMS: atom_id res chain seq x y z
N SER A 1 -1.06 10.02 22.95
CA SER A 1 -1.57 9.91 21.56
C SER A 1 -2.97 10.51 21.51
N ILE A 2 -3.36 11.09 20.38
CA ILE A 2 -4.68 11.70 20.16
C ILE A 2 -5.49 10.77 19.25
N GLN A 3 -6.73 10.49 19.64
CA GLN A 3 -7.65 9.68 18.86
C GLN A 3 -8.94 10.46 18.62
N VAL A 4 -9.35 10.57 17.35
CA VAL A 4 -10.58 11.25 16.94
C VAL A 4 -11.44 10.26 16.18
N ASN A 5 -12.65 10.01 16.69
CA ASN A 5 -13.64 9.14 16.06
C ASN A 5 -14.76 10.02 15.49
N LEU A 6 -15.07 9.81 14.21
CA LEU A 6 -16.01 10.59 13.44
C LEU A 6 -17.02 9.64 12.79
N THR A 7 -18.22 10.16 12.55
CA THR A 7 -19.31 9.44 11.89
C THR A 7 -19.92 10.31 10.81
N GLY A 8 -20.24 9.74 9.66
CA GLY A 8 -20.85 10.45 8.52
C GLY A 8 -19.89 10.55 7.34
N SER A 9 -20.11 11.54 6.46
CA SER A 9 -19.32 11.70 5.24
C SER A 9 -18.31 12.83 5.38
N ALA A 10 -17.03 12.53 5.18
CA ALA A 10 -15.99 13.54 5.18
C ALA A 10 -15.88 14.24 3.81
N GLY A 11 -15.59 15.54 3.86
CA GLY A 11 -15.23 16.30 2.68
C GLY A 11 -13.85 15.92 2.13
N GLN A 12 -13.39 16.74 1.20
CA GLN A 12 -12.07 16.61 0.58
C GLN A 12 -10.94 16.70 1.61
N SER A 13 -9.83 16.00 1.36
CA SER A 13 -8.59 16.11 2.15
C SER A 13 -8.71 15.67 3.62
N PHE A 14 -9.57 14.70 3.90
CA PHE A 14 -9.67 14.11 5.24
C PHE A 14 -8.32 13.55 5.71
N GLY A 15 -7.82 14.00 6.85
CA GLY A 15 -6.53 13.55 7.40
C GLY A 15 -5.30 14.01 6.61
N ALA A 16 -5.41 15.10 5.83
CA ALA A 16 -4.26 15.66 5.14
C ALA A 16 -3.17 16.14 6.12
N PHE A 17 -1.91 15.88 5.78
CA PHE A 17 -0.71 16.27 6.54
C PHE A 17 -0.69 15.81 8.00
N LEU A 18 -1.43 14.73 8.32
CA LEU A 18 -1.60 14.28 9.69
C LEU A 18 -0.28 13.76 10.29
N PRO A 19 0.25 14.38 11.36
CA PRO A 19 1.52 14.03 11.94
C PRO A 19 1.43 12.79 12.84
N ALA A 20 2.59 12.24 13.20
CA ALA A 20 2.70 11.14 14.14
C ALA A 20 2.01 11.43 15.49
N GLY A 21 1.41 10.39 16.07
CA GLY A 21 0.73 10.45 17.35
C GLY A 21 -0.76 10.81 17.28
N ILE A 22 -1.30 11.07 16.08
CA ILE A 22 -2.73 11.30 15.84
C ILE A 22 -3.33 10.14 15.02
N THR A 23 -4.49 9.67 15.46
CA THR A 23 -5.32 8.71 14.74
C THR A 23 -6.70 9.30 14.46
N LEU A 24 -7.08 9.32 13.18
CA LEU A 24 -8.43 9.68 12.74
C LEU A 24 -9.16 8.43 12.28
N ARG A 25 -10.36 8.19 12.82
CA ARG A 25 -11.25 7.11 12.39
C ARG A 25 -12.57 7.68 11.91
N LEU A 26 -12.94 7.36 10.69
CA LEU A 26 -14.21 7.72 10.10
C LEU A 26 -15.05 6.47 9.88
N GLU A 27 -16.21 6.43 10.53
CA GLU A 27 -17.28 5.49 10.22
C GLU A 27 -18.26 6.16 9.25
N GLY A 28 -18.19 5.78 7.97
CA GLY A 28 -18.89 6.41 6.86
C GLY A 28 -18.03 6.38 5.60
N ASP A 29 -18.03 7.47 4.84
CA ASP A 29 -17.35 7.60 3.55
C ASP A 29 -16.59 8.93 3.46
N SER A 30 -15.70 9.07 2.47
CA SER A 30 -14.97 10.32 2.24
C SER A 30 -14.89 10.67 0.75
N ASN A 31 -14.68 11.95 0.45
CA ASN A 31 -14.34 12.38 -0.91
C ASN A 31 -12.83 12.18 -1.20
N ASP A 32 -12.29 12.88 -2.20
CA ASP A 32 -10.90 12.73 -2.66
C ASP A 32 -9.85 13.19 -1.63
N TYR A 33 -8.59 12.84 -1.89
CA TYR A 33 -7.40 13.31 -1.16
C TYR A 33 -7.30 12.88 0.30
N VAL A 34 -7.99 11.81 0.72
CA VAL A 34 -7.80 11.23 2.07
C VAL A 34 -6.32 10.97 2.30
N GLY A 35 -5.77 11.43 3.42
CA GLY A 35 -4.36 11.25 3.76
C GLY A 35 -3.38 11.96 2.83
N LYS A 36 -3.79 12.99 2.08
CA LYS A 36 -2.87 13.81 1.27
C LYS A 36 -1.69 14.30 2.12
N GLY A 37 -0.47 14.00 1.70
CA GLY A 37 0.75 14.39 2.38
C GLY A 37 0.88 13.83 3.80
N LEU A 38 0.29 12.65 4.07
CA LEU A 38 0.36 11.99 5.38
C LEU A 38 1.82 11.92 5.89
N SER A 39 2.03 12.34 7.13
CA SER A 39 3.36 12.62 7.70
C SER A 39 3.62 11.89 9.02
N GLY A 40 2.99 10.73 9.20
CA GLY A 40 3.22 9.81 10.32
C GLY A 40 1.96 9.47 11.12
N GLY A 41 0.85 10.14 10.88
CA GLY A 41 -0.44 9.83 11.50
C GLY A 41 -1.06 8.53 10.97
N LYS A 42 -2.17 8.12 11.60
CA LYS A 42 -3.00 7.00 11.15
C LYS A 42 -4.38 7.52 10.71
N VAL A 43 -4.82 7.12 9.53
CA VAL A 43 -6.14 7.45 8.99
C VAL A 43 -6.89 6.15 8.68
N VAL A 44 -8.10 6.04 9.20
CA VAL A 44 -8.98 4.88 8.99
C VAL A 44 -10.29 5.38 8.42
N VAL A 45 -10.75 4.75 7.34
CA VAL A 45 -12.11 4.93 6.81
C VAL A 45 -12.74 3.55 6.68
N ARG A 46 -13.91 3.37 7.29
CA ARG A 46 -14.66 2.12 7.24
C ARG A 46 -16.16 2.39 7.10
N PRO A 47 -16.93 1.45 6.53
CA PRO A 47 -18.37 1.60 6.42
C PRO A 47 -19.03 1.66 7.80
N PRO A 48 -20.27 2.19 7.86
CA PRO A 48 -21.13 2.06 9.04
C PRO A 48 -21.27 0.60 9.47
N ARG A 49 -21.25 0.31 10.78
CA ARG A 49 -21.36 -1.08 11.27
C ARG A 49 -22.67 -1.76 10.88
N ALA A 50 -23.70 -0.96 10.60
CA ALA A 50 -25.01 -1.42 10.17
C ALA A 50 -25.15 -1.51 8.63
N ALA A 51 -24.08 -1.28 7.88
CA ALA A 51 -24.10 -1.42 6.43
C ALA A 51 -24.44 -2.87 6.03
N THR A 52 -25.36 -3.02 5.08
CA THR A 52 -25.82 -4.33 4.58
C THR A 52 -25.22 -4.68 3.22
N PHE A 53 -24.46 -3.77 2.62
CA PHE A 53 -23.75 -3.98 1.36
C PHE A 53 -22.35 -4.55 1.62
N ASP A 54 -21.77 -5.22 0.63
CA ASP A 54 -20.39 -5.71 0.68
C ASP A 54 -19.40 -4.56 0.51
N PRO A 55 -18.62 -4.19 1.53
CA PRO A 55 -17.68 -3.06 1.44
C PRO A 55 -16.62 -3.25 0.35
N SER A 56 -16.22 -4.50 0.07
CA SER A 56 -15.18 -4.80 -0.92
C SER A 56 -15.59 -4.50 -2.37
N GLN A 57 -16.89 -4.28 -2.59
CA GLN A 57 -17.48 -3.96 -3.90
C GLN A 57 -18.03 -2.52 -3.97
N ASN A 58 -17.82 -1.71 -2.92
CA ASN A 58 -18.40 -0.38 -2.81
C ASN A 58 -17.35 0.70 -2.54
N VAL A 59 -17.52 1.86 -3.16
CA VAL A 59 -16.60 2.99 -3.01
C VAL A 59 -16.73 3.59 -1.60
N ILE A 60 -15.61 3.61 -0.87
CA ILE A 60 -15.49 4.17 0.48
C ILE A 60 -14.82 5.55 0.49
N ALA A 61 -13.94 5.80 -0.49
CA ALA A 61 -13.28 7.08 -0.67
C ALA A 61 -13.04 7.42 -2.15
N GLY A 62 -12.89 8.71 -2.44
CA GLY A 62 -12.66 9.23 -3.79
C GLY A 62 -11.26 8.92 -4.34
N ASN A 63 -10.72 9.87 -5.12
CA ASN A 63 -9.48 9.75 -5.87
C ASN A 63 -8.27 10.28 -5.09
N VAL A 64 -7.08 9.99 -5.63
CA VAL A 64 -5.80 10.62 -5.24
C VAL A 64 -5.51 10.48 -3.73
N ILE A 65 -5.87 9.32 -3.19
CA ILE A 65 -5.72 8.96 -1.78
C ILE A 65 -4.23 8.79 -1.44
N GLY A 66 -3.78 9.38 -0.34
CA GLY A 66 -2.40 9.28 0.14
C GLY A 66 -1.37 10.00 -0.74
N TYR A 67 -1.81 10.97 -1.56
CA TYR A 67 -0.93 11.73 -2.45
C TYR A 67 0.30 12.29 -1.73
N GLY A 68 1.50 11.90 -2.14
CA GLY A 68 2.74 12.47 -1.60
C GLY A 68 2.98 12.15 -0.12
N ALA A 69 2.34 11.11 0.41
CA ALA A 69 2.55 10.68 1.78
C ALA A 69 4.00 10.25 2.00
N THR A 70 4.58 10.65 3.12
CA THR A 70 6.00 10.37 3.45
C THR A 70 6.15 9.40 4.61
N ARG A 71 5.12 9.27 5.45
CA ARG A 71 5.06 8.32 6.56
C ARG A 71 3.63 8.17 7.05
N GLY A 72 3.32 7.10 7.76
CA GLY A 72 2.03 6.90 8.43
C GLY A 72 1.27 5.71 7.84
N SER A 73 0.02 5.53 8.28
CA SER A 73 -0.78 4.35 7.89
C SER A 73 -2.19 4.73 7.47
N LEU A 74 -2.68 4.11 6.39
CA LEU A 74 -4.03 4.24 5.86
C LEU A 74 -4.73 2.87 5.87
N PHE A 75 -5.90 2.77 6.51
CA PHE A 75 -6.72 1.55 6.47
C PHE A 75 -8.11 1.89 5.92
N LEU A 76 -8.43 1.35 4.75
CA LEU A 76 -9.60 1.75 3.94
C LEU A 76 -10.47 0.52 3.68
N GLY A 77 -11.53 0.35 4.47
CA GLY A 77 -12.42 -0.81 4.42
C GLY A 77 -13.42 -0.75 3.25
N GLY A 78 -12.91 -0.63 2.03
CA GLY A 78 -13.70 -0.64 0.80
C GLY A 78 -12.87 -0.20 -0.43
N VAL A 79 -13.55 0.03 -1.55
CA VAL A 79 -12.93 0.43 -2.82
C VAL A 79 -12.64 1.92 -2.84
N VAL A 80 -11.51 2.34 -3.42
CA VAL A 80 -11.21 3.75 -3.67
C VAL A 80 -11.11 4.06 -5.17
N GLY A 81 -11.21 5.34 -5.49
CA GLY A 81 -11.10 5.84 -6.87
C GLY A 81 -9.70 5.73 -7.47
N GLU A 82 -9.44 6.57 -8.47
CA GLU A 82 -8.19 6.58 -9.22
C GLU A 82 -7.00 7.10 -8.40
N ARG A 83 -5.78 6.78 -8.83
CA ARG A 83 -4.52 7.34 -8.31
C ARG A 83 -4.32 7.11 -6.81
N PHE A 84 -4.72 5.95 -6.33
CA PHE A 84 -4.38 5.49 -4.99
C PHE A 84 -2.86 5.48 -4.77
N LEU A 85 -2.39 6.12 -3.70
CA LEU A 85 -0.98 6.27 -3.34
C LEU A 85 -0.08 6.86 -4.44
N VAL A 86 -0.64 7.72 -5.29
CA VAL A 86 0.18 8.47 -6.25
C VAL A 86 1.28 9.25 -5.52
N ARG A 87 2.52 9.09 -5.97
CA ARG A 87 3.71 9.71 -5.36
C ARG A 87 3.89 9.39 -3.86
N ASN A 88 3.39 8.25 -3.37
CA ASN A 88 3.72 7.80 -2.02
C ASN A 88 5.23 7.56 -1.91
N SER A 89 5.82 8.03 -0.81
CA SER A 89 7.25 7.96 -0.55
C SER A 89 7.56 7.31 0.80
N GLY A 90 6.56 6.82 1.55
CA GLY A 90 6.84 6.14 2.82
C GLY A 90 5.67 5.80 3.72
N ALA A 91 4.42 6.04 3.31
CA ALA A 91 3.26 5.54 4.06
C ALA A 91 2.94 4.08 3.71
N SER A 92 2.33 3.39 4.67
CA SER A 92 1.75 2.06 4.50
C SER A 92 0.23 2.17 4.31
N ALA A 93 -0.37 1.40 3.42
CA ALA A 93 -1.82 1.39 3.26
C ALA A 93 -2.39 0.01 2.97
N VAL A 94 -3.59 -0.25 3.46
CA VAL A 94 -4.41 -1.43 3.12
C VAL A 94 -5.77 -0.97 2.61
N VAL A 95 -6.18 -1.46 1.44
CA VAL A 95 -7.43 -1.09 0.75
C VAL A 95 -8.06 -2.31 0.08
N GLU A 96 -9.39 -2.33 -0.03
CA GLU A 96 -10.13 -3.50 -0.56
C GLU A 96 -10.33 -3.47 -2.09
N GLY A 97 -9.97 -2.37 -2.75
CA GLY A 97 -9.95 -2.25 -4.20
C GLY A 97 -9.56 -0.85 -4.64
N VAL A 98 -9.06 -0.70 -5.87
CA VAL A 98 -8.58 0.60 -6.39
C VAL A 98 -9.00 0.81 -7.85
N GLY A 99 -9.20 2.07 -8.23
CA GLY A 99 -9.38 2.47 -9.63
C GLY A 99 -8.08 2.51 -10.43
N ASP A 100 -8.13 3.21 -11.58
CA ASP A 100 -7.00 3.35 -12.51
C ASP A 100 -5.82 4.12 -11.87
N HIS A 101 -4.60 3.85 -12.37
CA HIS A 101 -3.36 4.55 -12.01
C HIS A 101 -2.96 4.42 -10.54
N ALA A 102 -3.35 3.35 -9.86
CA ALA A 102 -2.83 3.07 -8.52
C ALA A 102 -1.29 2.97 -8.53
N LEU A 103 -0.66 3.51 -7.49
CA LEU A 103 0.78 3.50 -7.25
C LEU A 103 1.61 4.30 -8.27
N GLU A 104 0.96 5.17 -9.06
CA GLU A 104 1.65 6.00 -10.04
C GLU A 104 2.73 6.88 -9.36
N TYR A 105 3.96 6.84 -9.87
CA TYR A 105 5.12 7.55 -9.32
C TYR A 105 5.44 7.26 -7.85
N MET A 106 5.00 6.13 -7.29
CA MET A 106 5.36 5.73 -5.93
C MET A 106 6.87 5.47 -5.84
N THR A 107 7.52 6.07 -4.84
CA THR A 107 8.97 6.01 -4.62
C THR A 107 9.34 5.35 -3.29
N GLY A 108 8.37 4.95 -2.49
CA GLY A 108 8.59 4.35 -1.17
C GLY A 108 7.28 4.06 -0.45
N GLY A 109 7.37 3.29 0.63
CA GLY A 109 6.22 2.83 1.41
C GLY A 109 5.72 1.46 1.01
N LEU A 110 4.55 1.08 1.52
CA LEU A 110 3.99 -0.25 1.38
C LEU A 110 2.50 -0.19 1.05
N ALA A 111 2.07 -0.86 -0.02
CA ALA A 111 0.66 -0.90 -0.41
C ALA A 111 0.12 -2.33 -0.38
N VAL A 112 -1.04 -2.53 0.21
CA VAL A 112 -1.77 -3.81 0.17
C VAL A 112 -3.13 -3.57 -0.45
N ILE A 113 -3.40 -4.25 -1.56
CA ILE A 113 -4.65 -4.14 -2.31
C ILE A 113 -5.32 -5.52 -2.30
N LEU A 114 -6.44 -5.64 -1.58
CA LEU A 114 -7.11 -6.92 -1.31
C LEU A 114 -8.11 -7.34 -2.39
N GLY A 115 -8.35 -6.47 -3.38
CA GLY A 115 -9.31 -6.73 -4.46
C GLY A 115 -8.83 -6.19 -5.80
N THR A 116 -9.79 -5.86 -6.67
CA THR A 116 -9.49 -5.49 -8.06
C THR A 116 -8.70 -4.19 -8.16
N THR A 117 -7.87 -4.12 -9.19
CA THR A 117 -7.14 -2.91 -9.59
C THR A 117 -7.65 -2.40 -10.93
N GLY A 118 -7.69 -1.08 -11.11
CA GLY A 118 -7.85 -0.47 -12.42
C GLY A 118 -6.57 -0.50 -13.25
N ARG A 119 -6.64 0.08 -14.45
CA ARG A 119 -5.57 0.04 -15.46
C ARG A 119 -4.34 0.84 -15.04
N ASN A 120 -3.23 0.56 -15.71
CA ASN A 120 -2.00 1.35 -15.62
C ASN A 120 -1.41 1.41 -14.20
N LEU A 121 -1.56 0.32 -13.44
CA LEU A 121 -0.99 0.18 -12.10
C LEU A 121 0.54 0.31 -12.15
N GLY A 122 1.08 1.08 -11.20
CA GLY A 122 2.52 1.23 -10.97
C GLY A 122 3.30 2.03 -12.02
N ALA A 123 2.62 2.77 -12.91
CA ALA A 123 3.33 3.59 -13.90
C ALA A 123 4.30 4.60 -13.23
N GLY A 124 5.56 4.57 -13.62
CA GLY A 124 6.60 5.43 -13.04
C GLY A 124 6.95 5.11 -11.59
N MET A 125 6.48 3.99 -11.04
CA MET A 125 6.86 3.53 -9.70
C MET A 125 8.34 3.17 -9.67
N SER A 126 9.10 3.81 -8.77
CA SER A 126 10.56 3.66 -8.67
C SER A 126 11.03 3.20 -7.29
N GLY A 127 10.13 3.09 -6.30
CA GLY A 127 10.45 2.49 -5.01
C GLY A 127 9.23 2.10 -4.18
N GLY A 128 9.48 1.38 -3.10
CA GLY A 128 8.46 0.77 -2.25
C GLY A 128 7.98 -0.58 -2.78
N THR A 129 7.10 -1.22 -2.01
CA THR A 129 6.57 -2.56 -2.31
C THR A 129 5.05 -2.53 -2.33
N ALA A 130 4.43 -3.31 -3.20
CA ALA A 130 3.00 -3.57 -3.13
C ALA A 130 2.68 -5.07 -3.15
N TYR A 131 1.69 -5.48 -2.35
CA TYR A 131 1.09 -6.81 -2.39
C TYR A 131 -0.33 -6.68 -2.94
N VAL A 132 -0.58 -7.30 -4.09
CA VAL A 132 -1.87 -7.20 -4.78
C VAL A 132 -2.49 -8.59 -4.87
N TYR A 133 -3.66 -8.74 -4.29
CA TYR A 133 -4.40 -10.00 -4.32
C TYR A 133 -4.95 -10.28 -5.71
N ARG A 134 -4.64 -11.46 -6.26
CA ARG A 134 -5.09 -11.93 -7.59
C ARG A 134 -4.92 -10.88 -8.69
N LEU A 135 -3.74 -10.27 -8.76
CA LEU A 135 -3.42 -9.25 -9.75
C LEU A 135 -3.65 -9.77 -11.18
N ASP A 136 -4.44 -9.03 -11.94
CA ASP A 136 -4.52 -9.18 -13.39
C ASP A 136 -3.37 -8.38 -14.03
N GLU A 137 -2.38 -9.08 -14.58
CA GLU A 137 -1.21 -8.46 -15.21
C GLU A 137 -1.58 -7.49 -16.34
N SER A 138 -2.74 -7.66 -16.99
CA SER A 138 -3.20 -6.74 -18.04
C SER A 138 -3.57 -5.34 -17.51
N GLN A 139 -3.77 -5.21 -16.19
CA GLN A 139 -4.02 -3.94 -15.52
C GLN A 139 -2.73 -3.20 -15.13
N VAL A 140 -1.58 -3.88 -15.17
CA VAL A 140 -0.28 -3.26 -14.87
C VAL A 140 0.17 -2.41 -16.04
N ASN A 141 0.93 -1.34 -15.77
CA ASN A 141 1.50 -0.52 -16.84
C ASN A 141 2.33 -1.38 -17.81
N ARG A 142 1.88 -1.44 -19.06
CA ARG A 142 2.45 -2.30 -20.11
C ARG A 142 3.92 -1.98 -20.40
N ASP A 143 4.28 -0.70 -20.43
CA ASP A 143 5.64 -0.28 -20.79
C ASP A 143 6.61 -0.66 -19.66
N ALA A 144 6.24 -0.44 -18.40
CA ALA A 144 7.03 -0.80 -17.23
C ALA A 144 7.25 -2.32 -17.12
N LEU A 145 6.26 -3.14 -17.51
CA LEU A 145 6.46 -4.59 -17.64
C LEU A 145 7.38 -4.95 -18.80
N ALA A 146 7.18 -4.33 -19.97
CA ALA A 146 7.95 -4.63 -21.18
C ALA A 146 9.44 -4.26 -21.04
N THR A 147 9.75 -3.18 -20.31
CA THR A 147 11.14 -2.75 -20.03
C THR A 147 11.72 -3.43 -18.79
N GLY A 148 10.88 -4.14 -18.01
CA GLY A 148 11.25 -4.74 -16.74
C GLY A 148 11.53 -3.71 -15.65
N GLU A 149 11.02 -2.48 -15.77
CA GLU A 149 11.03 -1.47 -14.69
C GLU A 149 10.21 -1.93 -13.49
N LEU A 150 9.09 -2.61 -13.73
CA LEU A 150 8.31 -3.30 -12.71
C LEU A 150 8.50 -4.81 -12.82
N GLN A 151 8.74 -5.42 -11.67
CA GLN A 151 8.81 -6.87 -11.50
C GLN A 151 7.57 -7.34 -10.76
N LEU A 152 6.95 -8.39 -11.30
CA LEU A 152 5.87 -9.14 -10.66
C LEU A 152 6.44 -10.47 -10.20
N GLY A 153 6.11 -10.90 -8.98
CA GLY A 153 6.56 -12.19 -8.48
C GLY A 153 5.86 -12.61 -7.21
N GLU A 154 6.28 -13.77 -6.70
CA GLU A 154 5.83 -14.28 -5.40
C GLU A 154 6.32 -13.39 -4.25
N LEU A 155 5.66 -13.51 -3.10
CA LEU A 155 6.12 -12.89 -1.87
C LEU A 155 7.46 -13.51 -1.44
N GLY A 156 8.41 -12.67 -1.10
CA GLY A 156 9.73 -13.08 -0.62
C GLY A 156 9.76 -13.42 0.87
N SER A 157 10.95 -13.79 1.35
CA SER A 157 11.20 -14.03 2.77
C SER A 157 10.90 -12.79 3.60
N GLY A 158 9.96 -12.90 4.55
CA GLY A 158 9.52 -11.81 5.43
C GLY A 158 8.28 -11.04 4.94
N ASP A 159 7.96 -11.10 3.64
CA ASP A 159 6.76 -10.44 3.09
C ASP A 159 5.47 -11.02 3.70
N ALA A 160 5.46 -12.33 3.99
CA ALA A 160 4.33 -13.02 4.63
C ALA A 160 3.98 -12.45 6.01
N GLU A 161 4.99 -12.18 6.84
CA GLU A 161 4.79 -11.64 8.19
C GLU A 161 4.30 -10.18 8.12
N ILE A 162 4.87 -9.39 7.21
CA ILE A 162 4.46 -8.00 6.96
C ILE A 162 3.01 -7.95 6.48
N LEU A 163 2.63 -8.79 5.50
CA LEU A 163 1.27 -8.87 4.99
C LEU A 163 0.30 -9.28 6.09
N ARG A 164 0.64 -10.31 6.89
CA ARG A 164 -0.18 -10.75 8.03
C ARG A 164 -0.43 -9.62 9.01
N ASP A 165 0.61 -8.91 9.45
CA ASP A 165 0.48 -7.78 10.38
C ASP A 165 -0.42 -6.67 9.80
N LEU A 166 -0.26 -6.33 8.53
CA LEU A 166 -1.10 -5.32 7.88
C LEU A 166 -2.57 -5.76 7.77
N LEU A 167 -2.83 -7.03 7.47
CA LEU A 167 -4.19 -7.58 7.45
C LEU A 167 -4.81 -7.57 8.85
N GLU A 168 -4.05 -7.96 9.88
CA GLU A 168 -4.51 -7.95 11.28
C GLU A 168 -4.86 -6.53 11.73
N GLN A 169 -4.00 -5.55 11.44
CA GLN A 169 -4.27 -4.14 11.69
C GLN A 169 -5.47 -3.65 10.90
N HIS A 170 -5.61 -4.05 9.63
CA HIS A 170 -6.77 -3.69 8.82
C HIS A 170 -8.06 -4.22 9.45
N VAL A 171 -8.13 -5.50 9.83
CA VAL A 171 -9.28 -6.07 10.52
C VAL A 171 -9.58 -5.34 11.83
N ALA A 172 -8.56 -5.05 12.63
CA ALA A 172 -8.74 -4.35 13.90
C ALA A 172 -9.30 -2.93 13.74
N GLU A 173 -8.88 -2.21 12.70
CA GLU A 173 -9.26 -0.81 12.47
C GLU A 173 -10.57 -0.68 11.66
N THR A 174 -10.80 -1.57 10.69
CA THR A 174 -11.94 -1.48 9.76
C THR A 174 -13.06 -2.46 10.06
N GLY A 175 -12.76 -3.58 10.72
CA GLY A 175 -13.69 -4.71 10.86
C GLY A 175 -13.90 -5.48 9.55
N SER A 176 -12.98 -5.35 8.57
CA SER A 176 -13.09 -5.98 7.25
C SER A 176 -13.33 -7.49 7.34
N ALA A 177 -14.45 -7.94 6.78
CA ALA A 177 -14.76 -9.35 6.63
C ALA A 177 -13.85 -10.02 5.59
N LEU A 178 -13.44 -9.29 4.55
CA LEU A 178 -12.54 -9.77 3.50
C LEU A 178 -11.16 -10.10 4.07
N ALA A 179 -10.52 -9.12 4.73
CA ALA A 179 -9.20 -9.33 5.34
C ALA A 179 -9.26 -10.40 6.44
N LYS A 180 -10.37 -10.48 7.18
CA LYS A 180 -10.58 -11.54 8.18
C LYS A 180 -10.61 -12.93 7.53
N ALA A 181 -11.37 -13.09 6.44
CA ALA A 181 -11.43 -14.37 5.72
C ALA A 181 -10.04 -14.77 5.18
N MET A 182 -9.28 -13.80 4.65
CA MET A 182 -7.90 -14.04 4.21
C MET A 182 -6.99 -14.47 5.37
N LEU A 183 -7.14 -13.91 6.56
CA LEU A 183 -6.37 -14.33 7.74
C LEU A 183 -6.77 -15.71 8.26
N ASP A 184 -8.07 -16.03 8.22
CA ASP A 184 -8.61 -17.30 8.69
C ASP A 184 -8.10 -18.48 7.80
N ASP A 185 -7.71 -18.24 6.54
CA ASP A 185 -7.11 -19.22 5.61
C ASP A 185 -5.77 -18.75 5.00
N PHE A 186 -4.97 -18.06 5.79
CA PHE A 186 -3.80 -17.30 5.30
C PHE A 186 -2.78 -18.12 4.51
N ASP A 187 -2.50 -19.37 4.92
CA ASP A 187 -1.48 -20.20 4.29
C ASP A 187 -1.85 -20.58 2.84
N ASN A 188 -3.14 -20.64 2.53
CA ASN A 188 -3.62 -20.82 1.16
C ASN A 188 -3.72 -19.48 0.43
N GLU A 189 -4.29 -18.47 1.08
CA GLU A 189 -4.57 -17.17 0.49
C GLU A 189 -3.31 -16.38 0.12
N ILE A 190 -2.20 -16.58 0.84
CA ILE A 190 -0.93 -15.91 0.55
C ILE A 190 -0.41 -16.21 -0.87
N SER A 191 -0.65 -17.42 -1.38
CA SER A 191 -0.23 -17.82 -2.73
C SER A 191 -0.93 -17.04 -3.86
N HIS A 192 -2.01 -16.34 -3.53
CA HIS A 192 -2.75 -15.50 -4.46
C HIS A 192 -2.28 -14.06 -4.49
N PHE A 193 -1.36 -13.65 -3.61
CA PHE A 193 -0.79 -12.32 -3.67
C PHE A 193 0.39 -12.26 -4.64
N VAL A 194 0.38 -11.22 -5.47
CA VAL A 194 1.51 -10.85 -6.32
C VAL A 194 2.24 -9.68 -5.68
N ARG A 195 3.55 -9.83 -5.52
CA ARG A 195 4.44 -8.74 -5.14
C ARG A 195 4.79 -7.93 -6.38
N VAL A 196 4.50 -6.62 -6.32
CA VAL A 196 4.87 -5.64 -7.33
C VAL A 196 6.03 -4.81 -6.79
N LEU A 197 7.16 -4.83 -7.49
CA LEU A 197 8.41 -4.23 -7.03
C LEU A 197 9.18 -3.58 -8.19
N PRO A 198 9.62 -2.32 -8.07
CA PRO A 198 10.48 -1.70 -9.08
C PRO A 198 11.86 -2.39 -9.12
N ARG A 199 12.39 -2.64 -10.32
CA ARG A 199 13.64 -3.39 -10.52
C ARG A 199 14.81 -2.84 -9.73
N ASP A 200 15.06 -1.54 -9.84
CA ASP A 200 16.24 -0.93 -9.22
C ASP A 200 16.09 -0.94 -7.68
N TYR A 201 14.86 -0.77 -7.19
CA TYR A 201 14.55 -0.93 -5.77
C TYR A 201 14.72 -2.39 -5.30
N ALA A 202 14.34 -3.38 -6.12
CA ALA A 202 14.58 -4.78 -5.85
C ALA A 202 16.07 -5.10 -5.74
N ALA A 203 16.90 -4.54 -6.64
CA ALA A 203 18.35 -4.70 -6.61
C ALA A 203 18.96 -4.09 -5.32
N VAL A 204 18.46 -2.93 -4.87
CA VAL A 204 18.86 -2.32 -3.60
C VAL A 204 18.51 -3.24 -2.42
N LEU A 205 17.28 -3.77 -2.36
CA LEU A 205 16.86 -4.66 -1.28
C LEU A 205 17.69 -5.94 -1.23
N GLN A 206 17.93 -6.56 -2.39
CA GLN A 206 18.77 -7.77 -2.48
C GLN A 206 20.20 -7.48 -2.01
N THR A 207 20.79 -6.37 -2.46
CA THR A 207 22.16 -5.99 -2.07
C THR A 207 22.28 -5.77 -0.57
N ARG A 208 21.27 -5.16 0.06
CA ARG A 208 21.20 -4.97 1.52
C ARG A 208 21.04 -6.31 2.24
N GLN A 209 20.22 -7.22 1.73
CA GLN A 209 20.05 -8.55 2.33
C GLN A 209 21.34 -9.37 2.25
N ASP A 210 21.98 -9.41 1.09
CA ASP A 210 23.26 -10.10 0.90
C ASP A 210 24.34 -9.55 1.83
N ALA A 211 24.34 -8.25 2.10
CA ALA A 211 25.23 -7.62 3.06
C ALA A 211 24.98 -8.13 4.49
N VAL A 212 23.72 -8.21 4.93
CA VAL A 212 23.35 -8.76 6.23
C VAL A 212 23.81 -10.22 6.35
N ASP A 213 23.57 -11.03 5.32
CA ASP A 213 23.96 -12.45 5.31
C ASP A 213 25.49 -12.64 5.34
N GLN A 214 26.24 -11.65 4.83
CA GLN A 214 27.71 -11.58 4.89
C GLN A 214 28.24 -10.95 6.19
N GLY A 215 27.36 -10.50 7.10
CA GLY A 215 27.74 -9.82 8.34
C GLY A 215 28.26 -8.39 8.15
N LEU A 216 27.92 -7.74 7.03
CA LEU A 216 28.25 -6.35 6.74
C LEU A 216 27.14 -5.42 7.24
N ASP A 217 27.50 -4.15 7.49
CA ASP A 217 26.52 -3.10 7.74
C ASP A 217 25.78 -2.74 6.44
N PRO A 218 24.45 -2.99 6.34
CA PRO A 218 23.67 -2.71 5.13
C PRO A 218 23.62 -1.21 4.78
N ASP A 219 23.96 -0.32 5.70
CA ASP A 219 24.02 1.14 5.50
C ASP A 219 25.47 1.67 5.47
N GLY A 220 26.47 0.78 5.39
CA GLY A 220 27.89 1.13 5.31
C GLY A 220 28.39 1.43 3.88
N ASP A 221 29.51 2.14 3.77
CA ASP A 221 30.11 2.60 2.49
C ASP A 221 30.33 1.47 1.46
N ILE A 222 30.66 0.27 1.94
CA ILE A 222 30.86 -0.92 1.09
C ILE A 222 29.56 -1.28 0.38
N VAL A 223 28.45 -1.29 1.12
CA VAL A 223 27.13 -1.67 0.59
C VAL A 223 26.59 -0.55 -0.30
N TRP A 224 26.81 0.72 0.06
CA TRP A 224 26.49 1.85 -0.80
C TRP A 224 27.18 1.79 -2.16
N SER A 225 28.47 1.41 -2.18
CA SER A 225 29.22 1.26 -3.43
C SER A 225 28.62 0.15 -4.30
N ARG A 226 28.26 -1.00 -3.70
CA ARG A 226 27.56 -2.09 -4.41
C ARG A 226 26.21 -1.66 -4.95
N ILE A 227 25.46 -0.88 -4.17
CA ILE A 227 24.16 -0.33 -4.60
C ILE A 227 24.33 0.53 -5.85
N LEU A 228 25.30 1.47 -5.85
CA LEU A 228 25.56 2.32 -7.01
C LEU A 228 25.91 1.49 -8.26
N GLU A 229 26.72 0.45 -8.11
CA GLU A 229 27.08 -0.45 -9.21
C GLU A 229 25.86 -1.16 -9.82
N VAL A 230 24.93 -1.68 -9.00
CA VAL A 230 23.76 -2.42 -9.49
C VAL A 230 22.64 -1.53 -10.01
N THR A 231 22.54 -0.28 -9.54
CA THR A 231 21.55 0.68 -10.03
C THR A 231 22.06 1.53 -11.21
N GLY A 232 23.32 1.34 -11.64
CA GLY A 232 23.92 2.09 -12.73
C GLY A 232 24.17 3.57 -12.40
N GLY A 233 24.48 3.87 -11.14
CA GLY A 233 24.82 5.20 -10.63
C GLY A 233 26.26 5.63 -10.91
#